data_AF-A0A2G9GBY3-F1
#
_entry.id   AF-A0A2G9GBY3-F1
#
_cell.length_a   1.000
_cell.length_b   1.000
_cell.length_c   1.000
_cell.angle_alpha   90.00
_cell.angle_beta   90.00
_cell.angle_gamma   90.00
#
_symmetry.space_group_name_H-M   'P 1'
#
loop_
_entity.id
_entity.type
_entity.pdbx_description
1 polymer ?
#
loop_
_entity_poly.entity_id
_entity_poly.type
_entity_poly.pdbx_seq_one_letter_code
_entity_poly.pdbx_strand_id
1 'polypeptide(L)' 'MFDMSEKEAEELKDIKKEDIIDWYHTYLRQTSPKCRRLAIRVWGCNTDWKEADVQVASRQVIEDLSGFKNSSEFYPGLC' A
#
# COMPACT_ATOMS: atom_id res chain seq x y z
N MET A 1 18.04 -19.09 -0.06
CA MET A 1 16.66 -18.97 -0.58
C MET A 1 15.76 -20.06 -0.01
N PHE A 2 16.23 -21.31 0.17
CA PHE A 2 15.43 -22.37 0.81
C PHE A 2 15.29 -22.25 2.34
N ASP A 3 15.99 -21.30 2.95
CA ASP A 3 16.09 -21.05 4.40
C ASP A 3 15.39 -19.73 4.83
N MET A 4 14.60 -19.11 3.95
CA MET A 4 13.96 -17.81 4.21
C MET A 4 13.11 -17.82 5.48
N SER A 5 12.29 -18.85 5.68
CA SER A 5 11.39 -18.94 6.83
C SER A 5 12.13 -19.06 8.17
N GLU A 6 13.29 -19.71 8.20
CA GLU A 6 14.11 -19.81 9.42
C GLU A 6 14.77 -18.46 9.74
N LYS A 7 15.29 -17.77 8.71
CA LYS A 7 15.87 -16.42 8.86
C LYS A 7 14.84 -15.39 9.28
N GLU A 8 13.65 -15.40 8.66
CA GLU A 8 12.54 -14.53 9.06
C GLU A 8 12.15 -14.77 10.52
N ALA A 9 12.05 -16.04 10.95
CA ALA A 9 11.72 -16.37 12.32
C ALA A 9 12.80 -15.89 13.32
N GLU A 10 14.08 -15.96 12.95
CA GLU A 10 15.17 -15.45 13.78
C GLU A 10 15.09 -13.92 13.94
N GLU A 11 14.93 -13.18 12.83
CA GLU A 11 14.79 -11.72 12.84
C GLU A 11 13.55 -11.26 13.63
N LEU A 12 12.44 -12.01 13.56
CA LEU A 12 11.21 -11.68 14.28
C LEU A 12 11.35 -11.79 15.81
N LYS A 13 12.30 -12.59 16.34
CA LYS A 13 12.46 -12.77 17.80
C LYS A 13 12.88 -11.50 18.51
N ASP A 14 13.64 -10.64 17.83
CA ASP A 14 14.25 -9.45 18.43
C ASP A 14 13.38 -8.19 18.25
N ILE A 15 12.30 -8.27 17.48
CA ILE A 15 11.38 -7.15 17.25
C ILE A 15 10.63 -6.79 18.52
N LYS A 16 10.69 -5.52 18.89
CA LYS A 16 9.97 -4.96 20.05
C LYS A 16 8.72 -4.23 19.61
N LYS A 17 7.87 -3.93 20.59
CA LYS A 17 6.63 -3.20 20.36
C LYS A 17 6.91 -1.81 19.76
N GLU A 18 7.96 -1.15 20.23
CA GLU A 18 8.40 0.17 19.78
C GLU A 18 8.74 0.16 18.28
N ASP A 19 9.45 -0.88 17.82
CA ASP A 19 9.81 -1.05 16.41
C ASP A 19 8.57 -1.14 15.51
N ILE A 20 7.52 -1.84 15.98
CA ILE A 20 6.25 -1.98 15.27
C ILE A 20 5.50 -0.64 15.22
N ILE A 21 5.51 0.12 16.33
CA ILE A 21 4.87 1.45 16.39
C ILE A 21 5.56 2.41 15.41
N ASP A 22 6.90 2.42 15.40
CA ASP A 22 7.68 3.26 14.50
C ASP A 22 7.49 2.86 13.05
N TRP A 23 7.45 1.55 12.76
CA TRP A 23 7.14 1.03 11.43
C TRP A 23 5.73 1.45 10.97
N TYR A 24 4.72 1.34 11.84
CA TYR A 24 3.36 1.80 11.56
C TYR A 24 3.32 3.31 11.27
N HIS A 25 3.96 4.12 12.10
CA HIS A 25 4.03 5.56 11.90
C HIS A 25 4.77 5.94 10.63
N THR A 26 5.79 5.18 10.26
CA THR A 26 6.59 5.42 9.06
C THR A 26 5.84 5.04 7.79
N TYR A 27 5.22 3.86 7.72
CA TYR A 27 4.72 3.33 6.44
C TYR A 27 3.19 3.27 6.31
N LEU A 28 2.45 3.22 7.43
CA LEU A 28 1.00 3.02 7.40
C LEU A 28 0.19 4.26 7.79
N ARG A 29 0.75 5.15 8.61
CA ARG A 29 0.06 6.38 9.02
C ARG A 29 -0.15 7.31 7.82
N GLN A 30 -1.39 7.74 7.59
CA GLN A 30 -1.79 8.55 6.42
C GLN A 30 -1.00 9.86 6.27
N THR A 31 -0.57 10.45 7.37
CA THR A 31 0.20 11.71 7.34
C THR A 31 1.68 11.51 7.02
N SER A 32 2.16 10.27 6.92
CA SER A 32 3.57 9.99 6.64
C SER A 32 3.87 10.17 5.15
N PRO A 33 4.99 10.82 4.79
CA PRO A 33 5.43 10.95 3.41
C PRO A 33 5.84 9.62 2.77
N LYS A 34 6.14 8.59 3.59
CA LYS A 34 6.48 7.24 3.11
C LYS A 34 5.25 6.33 2.98
N CYS A 35 4.06 6.78 3.37
CA CYS A 35 2.84 6.00 3.25
C CYS A 35 2.41 5.88 1.79
N ARG A 36 2.32 4.65 1.29
CA ARG A 36 1.84 4.33 -0.06
C ARG A 36 0.52 3.58 0.06
N ARG A 37 -0.54 4.07 -0.58
CA ARG A 37 -1.90 3.49 -0.51
C ARG A 37 -2.50 3.39 -1.90
N LEU A 38 -2.95 2.20 -2.25
CA LEU A 38 -3.76 1.95 -3.45
C LEU A 38 -5.07 1.33 -2.99
N ALA A 39 -6.19 1.81 -3.52
CA ALA A 39 -7.50 1.27 -3.24
C ALA A 39 -8.17 0.89 -4.55
N ILE A 40 -8.60 -0.37 -4.66
CA ILE A 40 -9.41 -0.85 -5.78
C ILE A 40 -10.84 -0.91 -5.30
N ARG A 41 -11.74 -0.20 -5.99
CA ARG A 41 -13.17 -0.19 -5.69
C ARG A 41 -13.89 -0.90 -6.83
N VAL A 42 -14.79 -1.80 -6.47
CA VAL A 42 -15.65 -2.52 -7.42
C VAL A 42 -17.08 -2.22 -7.03
N TRP A 43 -17.85 -1.71 -7.98
CA TRP A 43 -19.23 -1.29 -7.77
C TRP A 43 -20.19 -2.36 -8.31
N GLY A 44 -21.27 -2.60 -7.57
CA GLY A 44 -22.36 -3.46 -8.04
C GLY A 44 -23.24 -2.73 -9.07
N CYS A 45 -24.04 -3.48 -9.83
CA CYS A 45 -24.83 -2.94 -10.95
C CYS A 45 -25.77 -1.79 -10.59
N ASN A 46 -26.23 -1.73 -9.33
CA ASN A 46 -27.19 -0.72 -8.85
C ASN A 46 -26.53 0.36 -7.97
N THR A 47 -25.21 0.49 -8.01
CA THR A 47 -24.50 1.50 -7.19
C THR A 47 -24.79 2.89 -7.73
N ASP A 48 -25.15 3.82 -6.83
CA ASP A 48 -25.21 5.25 -7.18
C ASP A 48 -23.79 5.82 -7.27
N TRP A 49 -23.43 6.27 -8.47
CA TRP A 49 -22.13 6.86 -8.77
C TRP A 49 -21.88 8.18 -8.02
N LYS A 50 -22.94 8.87 -7.57
CA LYS A 50 -22.79 10.13 -6.82
C LYS A 50 -22.14 9.91 -5.45
N GLU A 51 -22.44 8.80 -4.77
CA GLU A 51 -21.81 8.43 -3.50
C GLU A 51 -20.38 7.91 -3.71
N ALA A 52 -20.13 7.24 -4.83
CA ALA A 52 -18.81 6.78 -5.24
C ALA A 52 -17.83 7.95 -5.41
N ASP A 53 -18.26 9.02 -6.08
CA ASP A 53 -17.40 10.17 -6.41
C ASP A 53 -17.06 11.05 -5.19
N VAL A 54 -17.98 11.20 -4.24
CA VAL A 54 -17.75 12.00 -3.01
C VAL A 54 -16.59 11.44 -2.18
N GLN A 55 -16.46 10.11 -2.08
CA GLN A 55 -15.34 9.50 -1.37
C GLN A 55 -14.02 9.57 -2.15
N VAL A 56 -14.12 9.73 -3.47
CA VAL A 56 -13.00 9.77 -4.39
C VAL A 56 -12.34 11.15 -4.41
N ALA A 57 -13.09 12.24 -4.20
CA ALA A 57 -12.58 13.62 -4.17
C ALA A 57 -11.43 13.87 -3.16
N SER A 58 -11.25 12.99 -2.17
CA SER A 58 -10.13 13.03 -1.20
C SER A 58 -8.83 12.37 -1.70
N ARG A 59 -8.84 11.78 -2.91
CA ARG A 59 -7.75 10.96 -3.46
C ARG A 59 -7.57 11.18 -4.96
N GLN A 60 -6.38 10.85 -5.47
CA GLN A 60 -6.11 10.84 -6.90
C GLN A 60 -6.79 9.65 -7.57
N VAL A 61 -7.59 9.90 -8.59
CA VAL A 61 -8.23 8.87 -9.42
C VAL A 61 -7.27 8.42 -10.51
N ILE A 62 -7.23 7.11 -10.73
CA ILE A 62 -6.50 6.52 -11.84
C ILE A 62 -7.51 6.16 -12.92
N GLU A 63 -7.58 7.00 -13.96
CA GLU A 63 -8.45 6.78 -15.12
C GLU A 63 -7.75 5.97 -16.23
N ASP A 64 -6.46 6.24 -16.46
CA ASP A 64 -5.61 5.49 -17.39
C ASP A 64 -4.58 4.63 -16.64
N LEU A 65 -4.82 3.33 -16.64
CA LEU A 65 -3.93 2.35 -16.01
C LEU A 65 -2.56 2.28 -16.71
N SER A 66 -2.51 2.44 -18.03
CA SER A 66 -1.27 2.31 -18.80
C SER A 66 -0.37 3.52 -18.56
N GLY A 67 -0.93 4.72 -18.63
CA GLY A 67 -0.24 5.97 -18.26
C GLY A 67 0.29 5.94 -16.83
N PHE A 68 -0.54 5.50 -15.87
CA PHE A 68 -0.13 5.39 -14.47
C PHE A 68 1.06 4.44 -14.26
N LYS A 69 1.06 3.27 -14.93
CA LYS A 69 2.17 2.33 -14.87
C LYS A 69 3.46 2.91 -15.47
N ASN A 70 3.35 3.58 -16.61
CA ASN A 70 4.50 4.15 -17.32
C ASN A 70 5.13 5.35 -16.59
N SER A 71 4.34 6.10 -15.80
CA SER A 71 4.85 7.20 -14.98
C SER A 71 5.44 6.75 -13.64
N SER A 72 5.36 5.46 -13.31
CA SER A 72 5.76 4.93 -12.01
C SER A 72 7.16 4.33 -12.05
N GLU A 73 7.88 4.43 -10.93
CA GLU A 73 9.13 3.71 -10.71
C GLU A 73 8.83 2.28 -10.23
N PHE A 74 9.56 1.30 -10.76
CA PHE A 74 9.42 -0.09 -10.38
C PHE A 74 10.47 -0.49 -9.35
N TYR A 75 10.08 -1.33 -8.40
CA TYR A 75 11.05 -1.94 -7.48
C TYR A 75 12.03 -2.82 -8.26
N PRO A 76 13.31 -2.84 -7.86
CA PRO A 76 14.28 -3.74 -8.45
C PRO A 76 13.87 -5.20 -8.21
N GLY A 77 14.34 -6.10 -9.07
CA GLY A 77 14.19 -7.54 -8.84
C GLY A 77 14.88 -7.95 -7.54
N LEU A 78 14.26 -8.87 -6.81
CA LEU A 78 14.89 -9.52 -5.66
C LEU A 78 15.95 -10.50 -6.19
N CYS A 79 17.21 -10.30 -5.81
CA CYS A 79 18.31 -11.24 -6.07
C CYS A 79 18.40 -12.30 -4.97
#